data_AF-A0A969M6R7-F1
#
_entry.id   AF-A0A969M6R7-F1
#
_cell.length_a   1.000
_cell.length_b   1.000
_cell.length_c   1.000
_cell.angle_alpha   90.00
_cell.angle_beta   90.00
_cell.angle_gamma   90.00
#
_symmetry.space_group_name_H-M   'P 1'
#
loop_
_entity.id
_entity.type
_entity.pdbx_description
1 polymer ?
#
loop_
_entity_poly.entity_id
_entity_poly.type
_entity_poly.pdbx_seq_one_letter_code
_entity_poly.pdbx_strand_id
1 'polypeptide(L)'
;MPVQGGTMALALATGVETPSGKDAAYENFPVGSWLLPPALRPHVARFYAYARAIDDIADNPKVAPTEKISRLDGFAAAILGQNSDPAFAKAHAMRESLTETGVTAQHCLDLISAFQQDAIKLRYSSWDELIDYCNRSAAPVGRFLIDLHGGCRQGYAASDALCNALQVINHLQDCQDDYRTLNRVYIPTQWMEQAGASTQDLDRSAATGPVRQVIDRCLSAIAPLLASASTMPAGLISRQLAMESAAILAIAHRLSD
;
A
#
# COMPACT_ATOMS: atom_id res chain seq x y z
N MET A 1 -60.03 -17.51 -9.47
CA MET A 1 -60.36 -16.23 -8.79
C MET A 1 -59.44 -16.10 -7.58
N PRO A 2 -58.77 -14.96 -7.39
CA PRO A 2 -57.37 -14.83 -7.82
C PRO A 2 -56.42 -14.11 -6.83
N VAL A 3 -55.19 -13.86 -7.30
CA VAL A 3 -54.17 -12.84 -6.91
C VAL A 3 -53.42 -13.08 -5.56
N GLN A 4 -52.11 -12.88 -5.35
CA GLN A 4 -50.96 -12.17 -5.96
C GLN A 4 -49.69 -13.00 -5.67
N GLY A 5 -48.65 -13.10 -6.50
CA GLY A 5 -47.97 -12.00 -7.17
C GLY A 5 -46.98 -11.34 -6.21
N GLY A 6 -45.81 -11.95 -5.99
CA GLY A 6 -44.80 -11.45 -5.06
C GLY A 6 -43.39 -11.77 -5.53
N THR A 7 -42.99 -11.15 -6.65
CA THR A 7 -41.61 -11.08 -7.12
C THR A 7 -40.79 -10.31 -6.07
N MET A 8 -40.08 -10.99 -5.17
CA MET A 8 -39.03 -10.33 -4.38
C MET A 8 -37.76 -10.21 -5.23
N ALA A 9 -37.72 -9.13 -6.01
CA ALA A 9 -36.47 -8.56 -6.48
C ALA A 9 -35.90 -7.64 -5.40
N LEU A 10 -34.58 -7.76 -5.21
CA LEU A 10 -33.62 -6.80 -4.64
C LEU A 10 -33.63 -6.53 -3.12
N ALA A 11 -32.58 -7.05 -2.46
CA ALA A 11 -31.53 -6.19 -1.91
C ALA A 11 -30.23 -7.03 -1.79
N LEU A 12 -29.38 -6.96 -2.82
CA LEU A 12 -27.98 -7.34 -2.66
C LEU A 12 -27.37 -6.30 -1.72
N ALA A 13 -26.94 -6.73 -0.53
CA ALA A 13 -26.17 -5.88 0.38
C ALA A 13 -24.85 -5.51 -0.32
N THR A 14 -24.80 -4.33 -0.92
CA THR A 14 -23.57 -3.71 -1.41
C THR A 14 -22.82 -3.16 -0.20
N GLY A 15 -21.94 -3.98 0.38
CA GLY A 15 -21.04 -3.54 1.45
C GLY A 15 -20.08 -2.44 0.97
N VAL A 16 -19.70 -1.54 1.87
CA VAL A 16 -18.67 -0.51 1.65
C VAL A 16 -17.33 -1.18 1.35
N GLU A 17 -16.98 -2.20 2.13
CA GLU A 17 -15.83 -3.05 1.87
C GLU A 17 -16.10 -3.96 0.67
N THR A 18 -15.09 -4.20 -0.16
CA THR A 18 -15.19 -5.23 -1.22
C THR A 18 -14.00 -6.17 -1.16
N PRO A 19 -14.02 -7.16 -0.24
CA PRO A 19 -12.91 -8.08 -0.07
C PRO A 19 -12.60 -8.81 -1.38
N SER A 20 -11.35 -8.76 -1.86
CA SER A 20 -11.00 -9.42 -3.13
C SER A 20 -10.87 -10.95 -3.02
N GLY A 21 -11.06 -11.52 -1.82
CA GLY A 21 -10.83 -12.94 -1.54
C GLY A 21 -9.36 -13.39 -1.63
N LYS A 22 -8.42 -12.46 -1.85
CA LYS A 22 -6.97 -12.72 -1.76
C LYS A 22 -6.56 -12.62 -0.30
N ASP A 23 -6.58 -13.74 0.41
CA ASP A 23 -6.12 -13.86 1.80
C ASP A 23 -4.58 -14.02 1.93
N ALA A 24 -3.79 -13.60 0.94
CA ALA A 24 -2.34 -13.86 0.95
C ALA A 24 -1.43 -12.81 0.27
N ALA A 25 -1.93 -11.67 -0.21
CA ALA A 25 -1.14 -10.77 -1.08
C ALA A 25 -0.63 -9.47 -0.41
N TYR A 26 -0.24 -9.52 0.87
CA TYR A 26 0.58 -8.48 1.52
C TYR A 26 1.91 -9.12 1.96
N GLU A 27 2.57 -9.80 1.01
CA GLU A 27 3.53 -10.88 1.22
C GLU A 27 4.87 -10.50 1.90
N ASN A 28 5.08 -9.25 2.30
CA ASN A 28 6.36 -8.81 2.88
C ASN A 28 6.29 -8.20 4.29
N PHE A 29 5.10 -8.10 4.90
CA PHE A 29 5.00 -7.59 6.26
C PHE A 29 4.51 -8.65 7.24
N PRO A 30 5.23 -8.87 8.35
CA PRO A 30 4.99 -10.04 9.15
C PRO A 30 3.88 -9.73 10.14
N VAL A 31 2.63 -9.78 9.66
CA VAL A 31 1.42 -9.76 10.53
C VAL A 31 1.48 -10.91 11.56
N GLY A 32 2.36 -11.91 11.33
CA GLY A 32 2.70 -12.99 12.24
C GLY A 32 4.18 -13.07 12.66
N SER A 33 4.96 -11.97 12.61
CA SER A 33 6.35 -12.05 13.10
C SER A 33 6.37 -12.51 14.55
N TRP A 34 7.13 -13.56 14.84
CA TRP A 34 7.42 -13.92 16.22
C TRP A 34 8.14 -12.79 16.97
N LEU A 35 8.85 -11.90 16.25
CA LEU A 35 9.58 -10.78 16.81
C LEU A 35 8.66 -9.63 17.27
N LEU A 36 7.41 -9.54 16.81
CA LEU A 36 6.47 -8.52 17.30
C LEU A 36 6.07 -8.78 18.76
N PRO A 37 6.24 -7.80 19.67
CA PRO A 37 5.80 -7.92 21.06
C PRO A 37 4.31 -8.28 21.15
N PRO A 38 3.88 -9.22 22.01
CA PRO A 38 2.48 -9.66 22.10
C PRO A 38 1.46 -8.52 22.26
N ALA A 39 1.83 -7.46 23.00
CA ALA A 39 1.00 -6.29 23.22
C ALA A 39 0.75 -5.46 21.94
N LEU A 40 1.68 -5.48 20.97
CA LEU A 40 1.56 -4.69 19.74
C LEU A 40 0.81 -5.43 18.62
N ARG A 41 0.74 -6.77 18.69
CA ARG A 41 0.14 -7.60 17.63
C ARG A 41 -1.31 -7.22 17.28
N PRO A 42 -2.22 -6.92 18.23
CA PRO A 42 -3.58 -6.50 17.89
C PRO A 42 -3.63 -5.19 17.11
N HIS A 43 -2.75 -4.24 17.45
CA HIS A 43 -2.67 -2.93 16.78
C HIS A 43 -2.12 -3.07 15.35
N VAL A 44 -1.10 -3.91 15.18
CA VAL A 44 -0.57 -4.28 13.86
C VAL A 44 -1.65 -4.95 13.02
N ALA A 45 -2.38 -5.93 13.57
CA ALA A 45 -3.47 -6.61 12.87
C ALA A 45 -4.58 -5.65 12.43
N ARG A 46 -4.99 -4.71 13.29
CA ARG A 46 -5.99 -3.68 12.95
C ARG A 46 -5.49 -2.77 11.82
N PHE A 47 -4.21 -2.36 11.85
CA PHE A 47 -3.62 -1.53 10.80
C PHE A 47 -3.60 -2.24 9.44
N TYR A 48 -3.16 -3.51 9.40
CA TYR A 48 -3.16 -4.27 8.14
C TYR A 48 -4.56 -4.58 7.65
N ALA A 49 -5.51 -4.90 8.55
CA ALA A 49 -6.91 -5.07 8.15
C ALA A 49 -7.49 -3.79 7.54
N TYR A 50 -7.19 -2.63 8.13
CA TYR A 50 -7.56 -1.32 7.61
C TYR A 50 -6.93 -1.06 6.24
N ALA A 51 -5.60 -1.19 6.11
CA ALA A 51 -4.88 -0.96 4.86
C ALA A 51 -5.40 -1.86 3.74
N ARG A 52 -5.65 -3.14 4.04
CA ARG A 52 -6.21 -4.09 3.07
C ARG A 52 -7.60 -3.68 2.59
N ALA A 53 -8.44 -3.14 3.47
CA ALA A 53 -9.79 -2.73 3.10
C ALA A 53 -9.81 -1.54 2.15
N ILE A 54 -8.97 -0.53 2.39
CA ILE A 54 -8.88 0.65 1.52
C ILE A 54 -8.21 0.33 0.17
N ASP A 55 -7.24 -0.57 0.17
CA ASP A 55 -6.59 -1.12 -1.02
C ASP A 55 -7.56 -1.94 -1.89
N ASP A 56 -8.33 -2.85 -1.27
CA ASP A 56 -9.39 -3.61 -1.95
C ASP A 56 -10.43 -2.71 -2.63
N ILE A 57 -10.78 -1.58 -2.00
CA ILE A 57 -11.68 -0.58 -2.60
C ILE A 57 -11.01 0.06 -3.83
N ALA A 58 -9.74 0.45 -3.72
CA ALA A 58 -8.99 1.09 -4.79
C ALA A 58 -8.80 0.16 -5.99
N ASP A 59 -8.58 -1.13 -5.76
CA ASP A 59 -8.25 -2.11 -6.79
C ASP A 59 -9.48 -2.76 -7.43
N ASN A 60 -10.67 -2.60 -6.85
CA ASN A 60 -11.86 -3.24 -7.39
C ASN A 60 -12.22 -2.70 -8.79
N PRO A 61 -12.13 -3.51 -9.87
CA PRO A 61 -12.42 -3.04 -11.23
C PRO A 61 -13.92 -2.83 -11.47
N LYS A 62 -14.78 -3.36 -10.59
CA LYS A 62 -16.25 -3.26 -10.70
C LYS A 62 -16.82 -1.99 -10.07
N VAL A 63 -16.00 -1.21 -9.38
CA VAL A 63 -16.40 0.02 -8.69
C VAL A 63 -15.91 1.22 -9.49
N ALA A 64 -16.81 2.16 -9.78
CA ALA A 64 -16.46 3.38 -10.51
C ALA A 64 -15.52 4.27 -9.67
N PRO A 65 -14.59 5.04 -10.29
CA PRO A 65 -13.66 5.91 -9.57
C PRO A 65 -14.30 6.84 -8.54
N THR A 66 -15.44 7.47 -8.88
CA THR A 66 -16.16 8.37 -7.96
C THR A 66 -16.69 7.64 -6.72
N GLU A 67 -17.12 6.40 -6.88
CA GLU A 67 -17.60 5.55 -5.78
C GLU A 67 -16.42 5.06 -4.92
N LYS A 68 -15.27 4.74 -5.53
CA LYS A 68 -14.03 4.43 -4.78
C LYS A 68 -13.65 5.60 -3.87
N ILE A 69 -13.60 6.82 -4.44
CA ILE A 69 -13.25 8.04 -3.70
C ILE A 69 -14.24 8.26 -2.54
N SER A 70 -15.55 8.18 -2.80
CA SER A 70 -16.59 8.33 -1.77
C SER A 70 -16.42 7.36 -0.60
N ARG A 71 -16.14 6.09 -0.90
CA ARG A 71 -15.88 5.08 0.15
C ARG A 71 -14.61 5.38 0.94
N LEU A 72 -13.53 5.77 0.25
CA LEU A 72 -12.26 6.14 0.87
C LEU A 72 -12.40 7.41 1.75
N ASP A 73 -13.20 8.39 1.33
CA ASP A 73 -13.56 9.56 2.13
C ASP A 73 -14.34 9.14 3.40
N GLY A 74 -15.23 8.16 3.27
CA GLY A 74 -15.94 7.57 4.41
C GLY A 74 -14.99 6.91 5.42
N PHE A 75 -13.96 6.20 4.94
CA PHE A 75 -12.89 5.66 5.80
C PHE A 75 -12.08 6.78 6.48
N ALA A 76 -11.76 7.87 5.78
CA ALA A 76 -11.05 9.02 6.36
C ALA A 76 -11.88 9.68 7.46
N ALA A 77 -13.17 9.94 7.19
CA ALA A 77 -14.09 10.50 8.17
C ALA A 77 -14.25 9.58 9.39
N ALA A 78 -14.29 8.25 9.21
CA ALA A 78 -14.37 7.30 10.31
C ALA A 78 -13.10 7.30 11.17
N ILE A 79 -11.91 7.33 10.55
CA ILE A 79 -10.62 7.49 11.26
C ILE A 79 -10.58 8.78 12.08
N LEU A 80 -11.16 9.87 11.56
CA LEU A 80 -11.24 11.17 12.24
C LEU A 80 -12.39 11.27 13.27
N GLY A 81 -13.22 10.24 13.41
CA GLY A 81 -14.39 10.24 14.29
C GLY A 81 -15.54 11.14 13.83
N GLN A 82 -15.56 11.50 12.54
CA GLN A 82 -16.57 12.33 11.88
C GLN A 82 -17.67 11.50 11.21
N ASN A 83 -17.46 10.19 11.12
CA ASN A 83 -18.41 9.22 10.62
C ASN A 83 -18.57 8.10 11.66
N SER A 84 -19.80 7.69 11.96
CA SER A 84 -20.13 6.62 12.92
C SER A 84 -20.88 5.45 12.27
N ASP A 85 -20.94 5.40 10.94
CA ASP A 85 -21.61 4.33 10.21
C ASP A 85 -20.88 3.00 10.43
N PRO A 86 -21.56 1.94 10.93
CA PRO A 86 -20.96 0.64 11.19
C PRO A 86 -20.39 -0.05 9.94
N ALA A 87 -20.73 0.40 8.73
CA ALA A 87 -20.15 -0.10 7.49
C ALA A 87 -18.64 0.15 7.36
N PHE A 88 -18.07 1.06 8.16
CA PHE A 88 -16.63 1.37 8.23
C PHE A 88 -15.93 0.69 9.43
N ALA A 89 -16.37 -0.52 9.81
CA ALA A 89 -15.92 -1.22 11.02
C ALA A 89 -14.39 -1.31 11.17
N LYS A 90 -13.65 -1.57 10.08
CA LYS A 90 -12.17 -1.62 10.13
C LYS A 90 -11.54 -0.25 10.41
N ALA A 91 -12.12 0.84 9.91
CA ALA A 91 -11.68 2.20 10.25
C ALA A 91 -11.96 2.52 11.72
N HIS A 92 -13.11 2.13 12.25
CA HIS A 92 -13.45 2.32 13.66
C HIS A 92 -12.50 1.54 14.58
N ALA A 93 -12.25 0.27 14.28
CA ALA A 93 -11.29 -0.55 15.02
C ALA A 93 -9.87 0.05 14.95
N MET A 94 -9.48 0.59 13.79
CA MET A 94 -8.19 1.27 13.67
C MET A 94 -8.15 2.56 14.50
N ARG A 95 -9.22 3.36 14.52
CA ARG A 95 -9.31 4.57 15.36
C ARG A 95 -9.22 4.26 16.85
N GLU A 96 -9.83 3.17 17.31
CA GLU A 96 -9.66 2.68 18.69
C GLU A 96 -8.18 2.37 18.97
N SER A 97 -7.51 1.66 18.07
CA SER A 97 -6.06 1.38 18.16
C SER A 97 -5.22 2.66 18.25
N LEU A 98 -5.51 3.67 17.42
CA LEU A 98 -4.81 4.96 17.45
C LEU A 98 -5.03 5.68 18.79
N THR A 99 -6.25 5.61 19.35
CA THR A 99 -6.57 6.20 20.65
C THR A 99 -5.84 5.50 21.79
N GLU A 100 -5.78 4.16 21.76
CA GLU A 100 -5.11 3.33 22.77
C GLU A 100 -3.58 3.53 22.78
N THR A 101 -2.98 3.71 21.60
CA THR A 101 -1.52 3.78 21.42
C THR A 101 -0.97 5.19 21.39
N GLY A 102 -1.81 6.19 21.10
CA GLY A 102 -1.40 7.58 20.86
C GLY A 102 -0.72 7.81 19.50
N VAL A 103 -0.66 6.80 18.62
CA VAL A 103 -0.14 6.96 17.26
C VAL A 103 -1.06 7.88 16.45
N THR A 104 -0.47 8.73 15.62
CA THR A 104 -1.23 9.71 14.82
C THR A 104 -2.08 9.04 13.73
N ALA A 105 -3.25 9.61 13.46
CA ALA A 105 -4.10 9.22 12.35
C ALA A 105 -3.50 9.57 10.97
N GLN A 106 -2.47 10.42 10.92
CA GLN A 106 -1.89 10.88 9.66
C GLN A 106 -1.40 9.74 8.78
N HIS A 107 -0.82 8.68 9.33
CA HIS A 107 -0.33 7.54 8.54
C HIS A 107 -1.47 6.83 7.80
N CYS A 108 -2.65 6.74 8.42
CA CYS A 108 -3.84 6.20 7.78
C CYS A 108 -4.36 7.12 6.67
N LEU A 109 -4.36 8.42 6.90
CA LEU A 109 -4.82 9.43 5.92
C LEU A 109 -3.89 9.50 4.71
N ASP A 110 -2.58 9.35 4.90
CA ASP A 110 -1.60 9.29 3.82
C ASP A 110 -1.90 8.10 2.89
N LEU A 111 -2.15 6.90 3.44
CA LEU A 111 -2.55 5.72 2.67
C LEU A 111 -3.85 5.95 1.87
N ILE A 112 -4.87 6.52 2.52
CA ILE A 112 -6.12 6.90 1.82
C ILE A 112 -5.83 7.81 0.63
N SER A 113 -4.99 8.83 0.81
CA SER A 113 -4.68 9.79 -0.26
C SER A 113 -4.00 9.12 -1.47
N ALA A 114 -3.15 8.11 -1.24
CA ALA A 114 -2.52 7.34 -2.31
C ALA A 114 -3.54 6.48 -3.05
N PHE A 115 -4.41 5.79 -2.33
CA PHE A 115 -5.44 4.95 -2.93
C PHE A 115 -6.55 5.74 -3.65
N GLN A 116 -6.83 6.96 -3.20
CA GLN A 116 -7.67 7.91 -3.94
C GLN A 116 -7.01 8.34 -5.25
N GLN A 117 -5.69 8.58 -5.23
CA GLN A 117 -4.94 8.86 -6.46
C GLN A 117 -5.00 7.69 -7.43
N ASP A 118 -4.83 6.46 -6.96
CA ASP A 118 -4.91 5.24 -7.78
C ASP A 118 -6.29 5.00 -8.41
N ALA A 119 -7.35 5.58 -7.85
CA ALA A 119 -8.68 5.52 -8.47
C ALA A 119 -8.77 6.31 -9.78
N ILE A 120 -7.91 7.32 -9.98
CA ILE A 120 -7.99 8.26 -11.12
C ILE A 120 -6.70 8.36 -11.95
N LYS A 121 -5.54 8.03 -11.37
CA LYS A 121 -4.23 8.16 -12.00
C LYS A 121 -3.73 6.78 -12.38
N LEU A 122 -3.52 6.57 -13.68
CA LEU A 122 -3.15 5.26 -14.21
C LEU A 122 -1.68 5.15 -14.63
N ARG A 123 -1.00 6.29 -14.83
CA ARG A 123 0.37 6.35 -15.36
C ARG A 123 1.18 7.40 -14.60
N TYR A 124 2.46 7.13 -14.41
CA TYR A 124 3.42 8.00 -13.76
C TYR A 124 4.48 8.45 -14.76
N SER A 125 4.64 9.76 -14.91
CA SER A 125 5.51 10.37 -15.91
C SER A 125 6.99 10.22 -15.57
N SER A 126 7.35 10.41 -14.30
CA SER A 126 8.73 10.52 -13.84
C SER A 126 8.99 9.71 -12.58
N TRP A 127 10.28 9.51 -12.26
CA TRP A 127 10.71 8.86 -11.04
C TRP A 127 10.25 9.61 -9.78
N ASP A 128 10.35 10.94 -9.80
CA ASP A 128 9.94 11.77 -8.64
C ASP A 128 8.46 11.63 -8.35
N GLU A 129 7.63 11.50 -9.39
CA GLU A 129 6.20 11.28 -9.24
C GLU A 129 5.87 9.89 -8.67
N LEU A 130 6.62 8.86 -9.08
CA LEU A 130 6.51 7.52 -8.51
C LEU A 130 6.92 7.53 -7.03
N ILE A 131 8.02 8.21 -6.68
CA ILE A 131 8.49 8.32 -5.30
C ILE A 131 7.52 9.14 -4.43
N ASP A 132 6.92 10.21 -4.95
CA ASP A 132 5.86 10.95 -4.25
C ASP A 132 4.66 10.06 -3.92
N TYR A 133 4.27 9.19 -4.84
CA TYR A 133 3.25 8.19 -4.57
C TYR A 133 3.70 7.19 -3.51
N CYS A 134 4.91 6.63 -3.60
CA CYS A 134 5.46 5.68 -2.61
C CYS A 134 5.52 6.29 -1.20
N ASN A 135 5.81 7.59 -1.09
CA ASN A 135 5.81 8.34 0.18
C ASN A 135 4.43 8.37 0.86
N ARG A 136 3.35 8.06 0.13
CA ARG A 136 1.98 8.01 0.63
C ARG A 136 1.39 6.59 0.61
N SER A 137 1.80 5.72 -0.30
CA SER A 137 1.31 4.33 -0.40
C SER A 137 2.09 3.32 0.44
N ALA A 138 3.36 3.58 0.76
CA ALA A 138 4.23 2.63 1.44
C ALA A 138 4.92 3.20 2.69
N ALA A 139 5.51 4.39 2.60
CA ALA A 139 6.21 5.02 3.72
C ALA A 139 5.36 5.12 5.02
N PRO A 140 4.05 5.43 4.98
CA PRO A 140 3.23 5.50 6.19
C PRO A 140 3.17 4.19 7.00
N VAL A 141 3.36 3.03 6.36
CA VAL A 141 3.40 1.72 7.05
C VAL A 141 4.61 1.67 7.99
N GLY A 142 5.79 2.04 7.51
CA GLY A 142 7.01 2.08 8.31
C GLY A 142 6.94 3.10 9.44
N ARG A 143 6.41 4.30 9.15
CA ARG A 143 6.20 5.36 10.15
C ARG A 143 5.23 4.93 11.25
N PHE A 144 4.13 4.25 10.90
CA PHE A 144 3.20 3.66 11.86
C PHE A 144 3.90 2.66 12.78
N LEU A 145 4.71 1.75 12.21
CA LEU A 145 5.44 0.76 13.00
C LEU A 145 6.47 1.41 13.94
N ILE A 146 7.16 2.46 13.49
CA ILE A 146 8.10 3.22 14.33
C ILE A 146 7.36 3.85 15.51
N ASP A 147 6.27 4.57 15.26
CA ASP A 147 5.49 5.25 16.31
C ASP A 147 4.88 4.24 17.29
N LEU A 148 4.36 3.12 16.78
CA LEU A 148 3.78 2.06 17.59
C LEU A 148 4.80 1.43 18.56
N HIS A 149 6.08 1.43 18.19
CA HIS A 149 7.18 0.97 19.03
C HIS A 149 7.79 2.08 19.91
N GLY A 150 7.14 3.25 20.00
CA GLY A 150 7.60 4.39 20.80
C GLY A 150 8.73 5.21 20.16
N GLY A 151 8.96 5.04 18.85
CA GLY A 151 9.90 5.82 18.07
C GLY A 151 9.44 7.24 17.78
N CYS A 152 10.16 7.93 16.89
CA CYS A 152 9.80 9.28 16.48
C CYS A 152 10.27 9.59 15.05
N ARG A 153 9.96 10.80 14.57
CA ARG A 153 10.28 11.31 13.23
C ARG A 153 11.74 11.17 12.80
N GLN A 154 12.70 11.11 13.74
CA GLN A 154 14.11 10.89 13.41
C GLN A 154 14.35 9.54 12.69
N GLY A 155 13.52 8.52 12.96
CA GLY A 155 13.61 7.23 12.28
C GLY A 155 12.91 7.17 10.92
N TYR A 156 12.11 8.19 10.56
CA TYR A 156 11.26 8.12 9.37
C TYR A 156 12.07 8.13 8.08
N ALA A 157 13.07 9.00 7.94
CA ALA A 157 13.79 9.13 6.67
C ALA A 157 14.40 7.80 6.18
N ALA A 158 15.01 7.03 7.09
CA ALA A 158 15.58 5.72 6.76
C ALA A 158 14.49 4.66 6.52
N SER A 159 13.38 4.72 7.27
CA SER A 159 12.21 3.86 7.04
C SER A 159 11.51 4.11 5.72
N ASP A 160 11.30 5.38 5.37
CA ASP A 160 10.67 5.82 4.13
C ASP A 160 11.51 5.34 2.95
N ALA A 161 12.84 5.44 3.04
CA ALA A 161 13.74 4.94 2.02
C ALA A 161 13.59 3.41 1.81
N LEU A 162 13.52 2.63 2.91
CA LEU A 162 13.29 1.18 2.82
C LEU A 162 11.91 0.86 2.23
N CYS A 163 10.86 1.48 2.74
CA CYS A 163 9.49 1.28 2.28
C CYS A 163 9.33 1.65 0.80
N ASN A 164 9.91 2.77 0.36
CA ASN A 164 9.85 3.20 -1.04
C ASN A 164 10.63 2.24 -1.95
N ALA A 165 11.80 1.76 -1.53
CA ALA A 165 12.56 0.79 -2.30
C ALA A 165 11.78 -0.53 -2.50
N LEU A 166 11.19 -1.06 -1.42
CA LEU A 166 10.34 -2.25 -1.47
C LEU A 166 9.11 -2.04 -2.34
N GLN A 167 8.47 -0.87 -2.26
CA GLN A 167 7.31 -0.57 -3.06
C GLN A 167 7.64 -0.50 -4.55
N VAL A 168 8.78 0.08 -4.92
CA VAL A 168 9.26 0.05 -6.31
C VAL A 168 9.54 -1.40 -6.75
N ILE A 169 10.16 -2.23 -5.92
CA ILE A 169 10.38 -3.66 -6.24
C ILE A 169 9.05 -4.37 -6.50
N ASN A 170 8.05 -4.19 -5.64
CA ASN A 170 6.71 -4.76 -5.83
C ASN A 170 6.11 -4.30 -7.17
N HIS A 171 6.17 -2.99 -7.47
CA HIS A 171 5.68 -2.45 -8.74
C HIS A 171 6.39 -3.02 -9.97
N LEU A 172 7.68 -3.37 -9.86
CA LEU A 172 8.41 -4.03 -10.94
C LEU A 172 8.00 -5.49 -11.11
N GLN A 173 7.80 -6.21 -9.99
CA GLN A 173 7.36 -7.61 -10.00
C GLN A 173 5.93 -7.76 -10.57
N ASP A 174 5.04 -6.85 -10.19
CA ASP A 174 3.61 -6.92 -10.53
C ASP A 174 3.24 -6.12 -11.80
N CYS A 175 4.22 -5.47 -12.45
CA CYS A 175 3.99 -4.50 -13.54
C CYS A 175 3.08 -4.99 -14.68
N GLN A 176 3.14 -6.28 -15.02
CA GLN A 176 2.27 -6.90 -16.02
C GLN A 176 0.84 -7.11 -15.50
N ASP A 177 0.70 -7.62 -14.28
CA ASP A 177 -0.59 -7.89 -13.68
C ASP A 177 -1.34 -6.58 -13.37
N ASP A 178 -0.63 -5.56 -12.90
CA ASP A 178 -1.13 -4.20 -12.73
C ASP A 178 -1.64 -3.62 -14.05
N TYR A 179 -0.86 -3.79 -15.13
CA TYR A 179 -1.26 -3.35 -16.46
C TYR A 179 -2.51 -4.09 -16.95
N ARG A 180 -2.57 -5.41 -16.80
CA ARG A 180 -3.68 -6.24 -17.32
C ARG A 180 -4.96 -6.09 -16.54
N THR A 181 -4.87 -6.07 -15.20
CA THR A 181 -6.04 -6.22 -14.33
C THR A 181 -6.57 -4.88 -13.84
N LEU A 182 -5.69 -3.90 -13.62
CA LEU A 182 -6.04 -2.58 -13.10
C LEU A 182 -5.88 -1.48 -14.14
N ASN A 183 -5.23 -1.78 -15.29
CA ASN A 183 -4.79 -0.79 -16.25
C ASN A 183 -3.95 0.30 -15.58
N ARG A 184 -3.06 -0.06 -14.65
CA ARG A 184 -2.11 0.84 -13.98
C ARG A 184 -0.68 0.54 -14.42
N VAL A 185 0.16 1.56 -14.52
CA VAL A 185 1.60 1.42 -14.76
C VAL A 185 2.34 2.43 -13.89
N TYR A 186 3.08 1.91 -12.92
CA TYR A 186 3.90 2.67 -11.98
C TYR A 186 5.30 2.97 -12.54
N ILE A 187 5.79 2.15 -13.46
CA ILE A 187 7.09 2.38 -14.14
C ILE A 187 7.07 3.75 -14.84
N PRO A 188 8.08 4.63 -14.64
CA PRO A 188 8.09 5.96 -15.22
C PRO A 188 8.00 5.94 -16.76
N THR A 189 6.95 6.54 -17.32
CA THR A 189 6.71 6.49 -18.78
C THR A 189 7.79 7.24 -19.56
N GLN A 190 8.36 8.32 -19.01
CA GLN A 190 9.49 9.01 -19.65
C GLN A 190 10.71 8.10 -19.82
N TRP A 191 10.96 7.19 -18.86
CA TRP A 191 12.07 6.24 -18.98
C TRP A 191 11.76 5.16 -20.01
N MET A 192 10.50 4.72 -20.10
CA MET A 192 10.05 3.83 -21.18
C MET A 192 10.26 4.46 -22.55
N GLU A 193 9.78 5.69 -22.74
CA GLU A 193 9.93 6.44 -23.99
C GLU A 193 11.41 6.62 -24.38
N GLN A 194 12.27 7.00 -23.43
CA GLN A 194 13.71 7.16 -23.65
C GLN A 194 14.40 5.86 -24.09
N ALA A 195 13.94 4.71 -23.58
CA ALA A 195 14.45 3.40 -23.96
C ALA A 195 13.84 2.87 -25.29
N GLY A 196 12.86 3.58 -25.86
CA GLY A 196 12.10 3.12 -27.02
C GLY A 196 11.05 2.04 -26.71
N ALA A 197 10.60 1.95 -25.46
CA ALA A 197 9.49 1.11 -25.02
C ALA A 197 8.18 1.89 -24.92
N SER A 198 7.06 1.17 -24.95
CA SER A 198 5.75 1.73 -24.59
C SER A 198 5.09 0.89 -23.49
N THR A 199 4.06 1.43 -22.83
CA THR A 199 3.34 0.69 -21.77
C THR A 199 2.73 -0.62 -22.27
N GLN A 200 2.39 -0.71 -23.56
CA GLN A 200 1.87 -1.94 -24.17
C GLN A 200 2.89 -3.09 -24.16
N ASP A 201 4.20 -2.79 -24.09
CA ASP A 201 5.22 -3.83 -24.02
C ASP A 201 5.17 -4.62 -22.71
N LEU A 202 4.51 -4.10 -21.66
CA LEU A 202 4.29 -4.81 -20.40
C LEU A 202 3.32 -5.99 -20.53
N ASP A 203 2.50 -6.03 -21.58
CA ASP A 203 1.55 -7.13 -21.82
C ASP A 203 2.19 -8.36 -22.50
N ARG A 204 3.46 -8.26 -22.89
CA ARG A 204 4.16 -9.34 -23.59
C ARG A 204 4.50 -10.49 -22.64
N SER A 205 4.65 -11.70 -23.17
CA SER A 205 5.04 -12.88 -22.38
C SER A 205 6.45 -12.80 -21.76
N ALA A 206 7.28 -11.87 -22.22
CA ALA A 206 8.61 -11.59 -21.67
C ALA A 206 8.97 -10.12 -21.87
N ALA A 207 9.79 -9.58 -20.96
CA ALA A 207 10.32 -8.23 -21.07
C ALA A 207 11.13 -8.05 -22.37
N THR A 208 10.82 -7.01 -23.13
CA THR A 208 11.66 -6.60 -24.27
C THR A 208 13.00 -6.04 -23.77
N GLY A 209 14.00 -5.94 -24.65
CA GLY A 209 15.27 -5.28 -24.31
C GLY A 209 15.08 -3.88 -23.72
N PRO A 210 14.28 -3.00 -24.38
CA PRO A 210 13.90 -1.70 -23.82
C PRO A 210 13.22 -1.75 -22.44
N VAL A 211 12.24 -2.64 -22.24
CA VAL A 211 11.58 -2.78 -20.92
C VAL A 211 12.58 -3.24 -19.86
N ARG A 212 13.46 -4.20 -20.17
CA ARG A 212 14.50 -4.65 -19.24
C ARG A 212 15.43 -3.51 -18.84
N GLN A 213 15.86 -2.66 -19.77
CA GLN A 213 16.69 -1.49 -19.46
C GLN A 213 16.01 -0.54 -18.48
N VAL A 214 14.69 -0.36 -18.60
CA VAL A 214 13.93 0.50 -17.67
C VAL A 214 13.82 -0.15 -16.29
N ILE A 215 13.59 -1.47 -16.23
CA ILE A 215 13.60 -2.22 -14.97
C ILE A 215 14.98 -2.07 -14.28
N ASP A 216 16.07 -2.28 -15.02
CA ASP A 216 17.44 -2.11 -14.50
C ASP A 216 17.71 -0.69 -14.00
N ARG A 217 17.17 0.32 -14.69
CA ARG A 217 17.25 1.71 -14.28
C ARG A 217 16.49 1.97 -12.98
N CYS A 218 15.29 1.40 -12.80
CA CYS A 218 14.54 1.48 -11.54
C CYS A 218 15.30 0.80 -10.39
N LEU A 219 15.88 -0.38 -10.61
CA LEU A 219 16.70 -1.08 -9.62
C LEU A 219 17.96 -0.26 -9.24
N SER A 220 18.60 0.37 -10.23
CA SER A 220 19.70 1.30 -9.97
C SER A 220 19.26 2.54 -9.18
N ALA A 221 18.04 3.04 -9.42
CA ALA A 221 17.50 4.22 -8.78
C ALA A 221 17.08 3.98 -7.32
N ILE A 222 16.76 2.74 -6.92
CA ILE A 222 16.52 2.41 -5.50
C ILE A 222 17.81 2.19 -4.70
N ALA A 223 18.95 1.95 -5.34
CA ALA A 223 20.23 1.76 -4.65
C ALA A 223 20.57 2.86 -3.61
N PRO A 224 20.44 4.18 -3.90
CA PRO A 224 20.64 5.23 -2.90
C PRO A 224 19.60 5.21 -1.77
N LEU A 225 18.38 4.71 -2.02
CA LEU A 225 17.37 4.51 -0.98
C LEU A 225 17.79 3.37 -0.03
N LEU A 226 18.24 2.24 -0.57
CA LEU A 226 18.74 1.12 0.23
C LEU A 226 19.99 1.52 1.04
N ALA A 227 20.89 2.31 0.45
CA ALA A 227 22.03 2.87 1.17
C ALA A 227 21.60 3.75 2.35
N SER A 228 20.58 4.60 2.17
CA SER A 228 20.02 5.43 3.24
C SER A 228 19.33 4.58 4.33
N ALA A 229 18.59 3.55 3.91
CA ALA A 229 17.90 2.60 4.78
C ALA A 229 18.85 1.76 5.65
N SER A 230 20.11 1.56 5.22
CA SER A 230 21.11 0.79 5.98
C SER A 230 21.37 1.31 7.40
N THR A 231 21.10 2.59 7.64
CA THR A 231 21.23 3.22 8.97
C THR A 231 20.05 2.92 9.90
N MET A 232 18.92 2.46 9.35
CA MET A 232 17.66 2.28 10.07
C MET A 232 17.78 1.33 11.27
N PRO A 233 18.33 0.10 11.15
CA PRO A 233 18.33 -0.84 12.27
C PRO A 233 19.02 -0.30 13.53
N ALA A 234 20.12 0.43 13.36
CA ALA A 234 20.86 1.02 14.48
C ALA A 234 20.14 2.21 15.14
N GLY A 235 19.25 2.90 14.41
CA GLY A 235 18.50 4.06 14.89
C GLY A 235 17.16 3.73 15.56
N LEU A 236 16.72 2.47 15.53
CA LEU A 236 15.43 2.06 16.09
C LEU A 236 15.49 1.78 17.59
N ILE A 237 14.50 2.27 18.32
CA ILE A 237 14.37 2.05 19.77
C ILE A 237 14.04 0.57 20.08
N SER A 238 13.18 -0.04 19.26
CA SER A 238 12.83 -1.46 19.39
C SER A 238 13.89 -2.34 18.74
N ARG A 239 14.51 -3.21 19.53
CA ARG A 239 15.48 -4.21 19.04
C ARG A 239 14.83 -5.23 18.12
N GLN A 240 13.57 -5.58 18.38
CA GLN A 240 12.84 -6.52 17.55
C GLN A 240 12.55 -5.92 16.17
N LEU A 241 12.07 -4.68 16.15
CA LEU A 241 11.85 -3.96 14.90
C LEU A 241 13.17 -3.75 14.16
N ALA A 242 14.27 -3.46 14.86
CA ALA A 242 15.60 -3.36 14.26
C ALA A 242 16.02 -4.66 13.55
N MET A 243 15.83 -5.82 14.18
CA MET A 243 16.14 -7.12 13.58
C MET A 243 15.27 -7.41 12.36
N GLU A 244 13.97 -7.13 12.44
CA GLU A 244 13.05 -7.26 11.30
C GLU A 244 13.46 -6.36 10.14
N SER A 245 13.72 -5.07 10.40
CA SER A 245 14.16 -4.12 9.39
C SER A 245 15.50 -4.54 8.75
N ALA A 246 16.43 -5.11 9.51
CA ALA A 246 17.69 -5.63 8.96
C ALA A 246 17.45 -6.84 8.04
N ALA A 247 16.55 -7.76 8.42
CA ALA A 247 16.20 -8.90 7.58
C ALA A 247 15.51 -8.46 6.29
N ILE A 248 14.55 -7.52 6.38
CA ILE A 248 13.86 -6.93 5.23
C ILE A 248 14.84 -6.21 4.30
N LEU A 249 15.78 -5.44 4.86
CA LEU A 249 16.82 -4.77 4.07
C LEU A 249 17.71 -5.77 3.32
N ALA A 250 18.10 -6.88 3.96
CA ALA A 250 18.88 -7.93 3.31
C ALA A 250 18.11 -8.60 2.16
N ILE A 251 16.79 -8.82 2.34
CA ILE A 251 15.91 -9.31 1.27
C ILE A 251 15.83 -8.28 0.14
N ALA A 252 15.64 -7.00 0.45
CA ALA A 252 15.56 -5.93 -0.55
C ALA A 252 16.83 -5.86 -1.41
N HIS A 253 18.02 -5.96 -0.80
CA HIS A 253 19.28 -6.05 -1.53
C HIS A 253 19.31 -7.25 -2.48
N ARG A 254 18.91 -8.43 -2.01
CA ARG A 254 18.88 -9.64 -2.83
C ARG A 254 17.88 -9.57 -3.99
N LEU A 255 16.79 -8.83 -3.84
CA LEU A 255 15.80 -8.61 -4.89
C LEU A 255 16.23 -7.53 -5.90
N SER A 256 17.20 -6.68 -5.53
CA SER A 256 17.73 -5.62 -6.39
C SER A 256 19.01 -5.98 -7.14
N ASP A 257 19.67 -7.08 -6.77
CA ASP A 257 20.86 -7.64 -7.42
C ASP A 257 20.48 -8.47 -8.67
#